data_AF-T1D4Z7-F1
#
_entry.id   AF-T1D4Z7-F1
#
_cell.length_a   1.000
_cell.length_b   1.000
_cell.length_c   1.000
_cell.angle_alpha   90.00
_cell.angle_beta   90.00
_cell.angle_gamma   90.00
#
_symmetry.space_group_name_H-M   'P 1'
#
loop_
_entity.id
_entity.type
_entity.pdbx_description
1 polymer ?
#
loop_
_entity_poly.entity_id
_entity_poly.type
_entity_poly.pdbx_seq_one_letter_code
_entity_poly.pdbx_strand_id
1 'polypeptide(L)' 'MVFTTNKPIEEWGRVLHDPDLAEAILDRVLERGRVLHFRGPSYRTRHLSQGGSIISGKAGPEFREPT' A
#
# COMPACT_ATOMS: atom_id res chain seq x y z
N MET A 1 -5.09 -3.20 17.59
CA MET A 1 -3.88 -3.07 16.73
C MET A 1 -4.33 -2.58 15.37
N VAL A 2 -3.54 -1.75 14.68
CA VAL A 2 -3.85 -1.25 13.33
C VAL A 2 -2.72 -1.66 12.40
N PHE A 3 -3.07 -2.26 11.28
CA PHE A 3 -2.15 -2.63 10.21
C PHE A 3 -2.52 -1.91 8.93
N THR A 4 -1.51 -1.48 8.18
CA THR A 4 -1.69 -0.94 6.83
C THR A 4 -0.77 -1.70 5.89
N THR A 5 -1.31 -2.17 4.77
CA THR A 5 -0.55 -2.89 3.76
C THR A 5 -1.04 -2.49 2.37
N ASN A 6 -0.12 -2.44 1.42
CA ASN A 6 -0.44 -2.31 0.00
C ASN A 6 -0.61 -3.68 -0.68
N LYS A 7 -0.57 -4.76 0.10
CA LYS A 7 -0.74 -6.14 -0.36
C LYS A 7 -2.11 -6.69 0.07
N PRO A 8 -2.82 -7.40 -0.82
CA PRO A 8 -4.03 -8.12 -0.43
C PRO A 8 -3.67 -9.19 0.62
N ILE A 9 -4.63 -9.55 1.47
CA ILE A 9 -4.39 -10.44 2.63
C ILE A 9 -3.99 -11.84 2.17
N GLU A 10 -4.53 -12.27 1.04
CA GLU A 10 -4.27 -13.53 0.38
C GLU A 10 -2.80 -13.66 -0.07
N GLU A 11 -2.08 -12.55 -0.25
CA GLU A 11 -0.65 -12.55 -0.59
C GLU A 11 0.26 -12.65 0.64
N TRP A 12 -0.27 -12.62 1.87
CA TRP A 12 0.56 -12.52 3.08
C TRP A 12 1.45 -13.74 3.29
N GLY A 13 1.01 -14.95 2.94
CA GLY A 13 1.87 -16.15 2.99
C GLY A 13 3.11 -16.00 2.12
N ARG A 14 2.99 -15.37 0.95
CA ARG A 14 4.14 -15.08 0.09
C ARG A 14 5.01 -13.96 0.65
N VAL A 15 4.41 -12.90 1.19
CA VAL A 15 5.14 -11.74 1.74
C VAL A 15 5.94 -12.12 2.99
N LEU A 16 5.36 -12.99 3.83
CA LEU A 16 6.00 -13.47 5.05
C LEU A 16 6.89 -14.69 4.81
N HIS A 17 6.91 -15.22 3.57
CA HIS A 17 7.64 -16.44 3.19
C HIS A 17 7.28 -17.68 4.02
N ASP A 18 6.13 -17.64 4.68
CA ASP A 18 5.62 -18.68 5.55
C ASP A 18 4.08 -18.61 5.52
N PRO A 19 3.41 -19.53 4.81
CA PRO A 19 1.95 -19.52 4.70
C PRO A 19 1.26 -19.86 6.03
N ASP A 20 1.81 -20.78 6.82
CA ASP A 20 1.21 -21.24 8.08
C ASP A 20 1.29 -20.14 9.15
N LEU A 21 2.43 -19.45 9.22
CA LEU A 21 2.59 -18.29 10.09
C LEU A 21 1.67 -17.14 9.67
N ALA A 22 1.54 -16.89 8.36
CA ALA A 22 0.66 -15.83 7.86
C ALA A 22 -0.80 -16.07 8.28
N GLU A 23 -1.30 -17.30 8.13
CA GLU A 23 -2.64 -17.69 8.57
C GLU A 23 -2.80 -17.48 10.09
N ALA A 24 -1.84 -17.97 10.89
CA ALA A 24 -1.86 -17.83 12.34
C ALA A 24 -1.89 -16.36 12.81
N ILE A 25 -1.22 -15.46 12.11
CA ILE A 25 -1.26 -14.01 12.38
C ILE A 25 -2.63 -13.45 12.00
N LEU A 26 -3.12 -13.78 10.80
CA LEU A 26 -4.40 -13.29 10.30
C LEU A 26 -5.55 -13.70 11.20
N ASP A 27 -5.56 -14.95 11.69
CA ASP A 27 -6.56 -15.45 12.63
C ASP A 27 -6.63 -14.58 13.89
N ARG A 28 -5.48 -14.30 14.52
CA ARG A 28 -5.40 -13.50 15.75
C ARG A 28 -5.78 -12.04 15.52
N VAL A 29 -5.41 -11.48 14.37
CA VAL A 29 -5.68 -10.08 14.04
C VAL A 29 -7.14 -9.88 13.64
N LEU A 30 -7.73 -10.85 12.93
CA LEU A 30 -9.08 -10.78 12.40
C LEU A 30 -10.13 -11.40 13.31
N GLU A 31 -9.75 -12.09 14.40
CA GLU A 31 -10.67 -12.63 15.42
C GLU A 31 -11.73 -11.61 15.85
N ARG A 32 -11.31 -10.35 16.03
CA ARG A 32 -12.20 -9.19 16.29
C ARG A 32 -11.92 -8.02 15.34
N GLY A 33 -11.11 -8.25 14.32
CA GLY A 33 -10.66 -7.24 13.37
C GLY A 33 -11.61 -7.05 12.19
N ARG A 34 -11.36 -6.01 11.40
CA ARG A 34 -12.07 -5.77 10.14
C ARG A 34 -11.07 -5.40 9.06
N VAL A 35 -11.29 -5.90 7.86
CA VAL A 35 -10.49 -5.57 6.68
C VAL A 35 -11.14 -4.43 5.94
N LEU A 36 -10.38 -3.36 5.67
CA LEU A 36 -10.83 -2.20 4.91
C LEU A 36 -10.02 -2.10 3.62
N HIS A 37 -10.72 -2.20 2.48
CA HIS A 37 -10.08 -2.07 1.17
C HIS A 37 -10.10 -0.61 0.71
N PHE A 38 -8.93 -0.02 0.59
CA PHE A 38 -8.76 1.31 0.02
C PHE A 38 -8.54 1.21 -1.49
N ARG A 39 -9.38 1.89 -2.28
CA ARG A 39 -9.30 1.96 -3.74
C ARG A 39 -9.23 3.42 -4.19
N GLY A 40 -8.72 3.65 -5.39
CA GLY A 40 -8.61 4.98 -6.00
C GLY A 40 -7.16 5.44 -6.23
N PRO A 41 -6.97 6.60 -6.86
CA PRO A 41 -5.65 7.13 -7.16
C PRO A 41 -4.89 7.50 -5.89
N SER A 42 -3.57 7.43 -5.95
CA SER A 42 -2.69 7.86 -4.86
C SER A 42 -2.96 9.32 -4.52
N TYR A 43 -3.21 9.60 -3.23
CA TYR A 43 -3.36 10.96 -2.75
C TYR A 43 -2.13 11.84 -3.08
N ARG A 44 -0.93 11.26 -3.05
CA ARG A 44 0.33 11.96 -3.38
C ARG A 44 0.33 12.51 -4.81
N THR A 45 -0.38 11.83 -5.71
CA THR A 45 -0.48 12.18 -7.14
C THR A 45 -1.69 13.08 -7.43
N ARG A 46 -2.53 13.38 -6.43
CA ARG A 46 -3.74 14.19 -6.63
C ARG A 46 -3.46 15.61 -7.16
N HIS A 47 -2.31 16.19 -6.83
CA HIS A 47 -1.91 17.50 -7.37
C HIS A 47 -1.49 17.44 -8.84
N LEU A 48 -1.07 16.26 -9.32
CA LEU A 48 -0.71 16.03 -10.72
C LEU A 48 -1.95 15.79 -11.60
N SER A 49 -3.15 15.58 -11.02
CA SER A 49 -4.37 15.39 -11.81
C SER A 49 -5.02 16.69 -12.29
N GLN A 50 -4.54 17.87 -11.87
CA GLN A 50 -5.00 19.17 -12.38
C GLN A 50 -4.26 19.65 -13.64
N GLY A 51 -3.16 18.99 -14.00
CA GLY A 51 -2.48 19.17 -15.29
C GLY A 51 -2.11 17.79 -15.77
N GLY A 52 -2.95 17.22 -16.63
CA GLY A 52 -2.89 15.82 -17.04
C GLY A 52 -1.45 15.36 -17.25
N SER A 53 -1.04 14.31 -16.54
CA SER A 53 0.27 13.74 -16.75
C SER A 53 0.26 12.23 -16.73
N ILE A 54 0.87 11.76 -17.80
CA ILE A 54 1.33 10.41 -18.09
C ILE A 54 2.22 10.01 -16.91
N ILE A 55 1.86 8.93 -16.22
CA ILE A 55 2.72 8.27 -15.23
C ILE A 55 3.93 7.69 -15.96
N SER A 56 4.94 8.52 -16.14
CA SER A 56 6.14 8.14 -16.84
C SER A 56 7.20 7.73 -15.81
N GLY A 57 7.66 6.49 -15.89
CA GLY A 57 9.02 6.13 -15.49
C GLY A 57 10.10 6.84 -16.34
N LYS A 58 9.87 8.07 -16.80
CA LYS A 58 10.82 8.98 -17.44
C LYS A 58 10.50 10.42 -17.03
N ALA A 59 11.51 11.04 -16.42
CA ALA A 59 11.75 12.46 -16.12
C ALA A 59 11.00 13.12 -14.95
N GLY A 60 11.71 13.23 -13.81
CA GLY A 60 11.75 14.38 -12.88
C GLY A 60 10.52 14.66 -12.00
N PRO A 61 10.73 15.03 -10.72
CA PRO A 61 11.22 16.37 -10.45
C PRO A 61 12.48 16.37 -9.58
N GLU A 62 13.43 17.24 -9.92
CA GLU A 62 14.53 17.61 -9.02
C GLU A 62 13.93 18.21 -7.76
N PHE A 63 13.95 17.43 -6.68
CA PHE A 63 13.74 17.98 -5.36
C PHE A 63 15.03 18.69 -4.96
N ARG A 64 15.09 20.02 -5.07
CA ARG A 64 16.18 20.78 -4.44
C ARG A 64 15.91 20.85 -2.94
N GLU A 65 16.77 20.20 -2.18
CA GLU A 65 16.78 20.32 -0.72
C GLU A 65 17.13 21.77 -0.32
N PRO A 66 16.42 22.36 0.66
CA PRO A 66 16.70 23.72 1.11
C PRO A 66 17.93 23.75 2.04
N THR A 67 18.93 24.58 1.70
CA THR A 67 19.84 25.24 2.65
C THR A 67 19.40 26.69 2.79
#